data_AF-A0A1R2B9I4-F1
#
_entry.id   AF-A0A1R2B9I4-F1
#
_cell.length_a   1.000
_cell.length_b   1.000
_cell.length_c   1.000
_cell.angle_alpha   90.00
_cell.angle_beta   90.00
_cell.angle_gamma   90.00
#
_symmetry.space_group_name_H-M   'P 1'
#
loop_
_entity.id
_entity.type
_entity.pdbx_description
1 polymer ?
#
loop_
_entity_poly.entity_id
_entity_poly.type
_entity_poly.pdbx_seq_one_letter_code
_entity_poly.pdbx_strand_id
1 'polypeptide(L)'
;MDETGVKTKVQRKNSELFNNTKLGKQICHICSEKGKMQSCIVCNKASCSMHSMIVGIQNPNRICDECFREETLKSMSSINNLHEQLSNEISTLADKRNSNTQTLNKSSGKIRNLQKELQDKEAYYQKKIEDLKAKIESTKAKTSSDLKALPEIQKETLNIEMQTEMTKKKLSEVNVNLITAKAEVEIMVKERTSLFAELNEVTDFVRSQVPVKLLKQIICNPCYQQVRHAFVQMFRLIVPIKDEVKAANIKSAPNRKGVCTNCTTF
;
A
#
# COMPACT_ATOMS: atom_id res chain seq x y z
N MET A 1 -55.00 -21.06 25.96
CA MET A 1 -56.16 -20.26 25.52
C MET A 1 -57.33 -20.90 26.23
N ASP A 2 -57.56 -20.46 27.45
CA ASP A 2 -58.32 -21.22 28.44
C ASP A 2 -59.62 -20.47 28.72
N GLU A 3 -60.73 -21.03 28.27
CA GLU A 3 -62.06 -20.45 28.43
C GLU A 3 -62.54 -20.58 29.88
N THR A 4 -62.07 -19.68 30.75
CA THR A 4 -62.56 -19.56 32.13
C THR A 4 -63.90 -18.83 32.18
N GLY A 5 -64.95 -19.51 31.72
CA GLY A 5 -66.34 -19.05 31.82
C GLY A 5 -66.80 -18.93 33.27
N VAL A 6 -66.67 -17.73 33.86
CA VAL A 6 -67.16 -17.42 35.21
C VAL A 6 -68.69 -17.39 35.23
N LYS A 7 -69.30 -18.55 35.47
CA LYS A 7 -70.74 -18.68 35.70
C LYS A 7 -71.09 -18.16 37.09
N THR A 8 -71.47 -16.88 37.18
CA THR A 8 -71.97 -16.27 38.42
C THR A 8 -73.29 -16.94 38.84
N LYS A 9 -73.20 -17.90 39.76
CA LYS A 9 -74.30 -18.72 40.22
C LYS A 9 -75.20 -17.92 41.17
N VAL A 10 -76.11 -17.11 40.61
CA VAL A 10 -77.15 -16.41 41.37
C VAL A 10 -78.00 -17.45 42.10
N GLN A 11 -77.83 -17.55 43.41
CA GLN A 11 -78.68 -18.36 44.26
C GLN A 11 -80.09 -17.76 44.25
N ARG A 12 -81.01 -18.38 43.50
CA ARG A 12 -82.44 -18.18 43.73
C ARG A 12 -82.76 -18.69 45.14
N LYS A 13 -82.90 -17.79 46.11
CA LYS A 13 -83.64 -18.10 47.33
C LYS A 13 -85.07 -18.45 46.93
N ASN A 14 -85.60 -19.54 47.48
CA ASN A 14 -86.95 -20.00 47.19
C ASN A 14 -87.96 -18.88 47.48
N SER A 15 -88.66 -18.41 46.45
CA SER A 15 -89.83 -17.57 46.61
C SER A 15 -91.02 -18.48 46.92
N GLU A 16 -91.38 -18.58 48.19
CA GLU A 16 -92.61 -19.24 48.62
C GLU A 16 -93.83 -18.58 47.96
N LEU A 17 -94.76 -19.40 47.47
CA LEU A 17 -96.02 -18.96 46.87
C LEU A 17 -96.95 -18.41 47.96
N PHE A 18 -96.72 -17.17 48.39
CA PHE A 18 -97.59 -16.50 49.34
C PHE A 18 -98.82 -15.92 48.66
N ASN A 19 -99.95 -16.56 48.95
CA ASN A 19 -101.29 -16.13 48.56
C ASN A 19 -101.62 -14.71 49.04
N ASN A 20 -102.41 -14.01 48.22
CA ASN A 20 -102.91 -12.65 48.42
C ASN A 20 -103.23 -12.28 49.88
N THR A 21 -102.41 -11.40 50.46
CA THR A 21 -102.68 -10.81 51.78
C THR A 21 -103.77 -9.72 51.69
N LYS A 22 -104.62 -9.66 52.72
CA LYS A 22 -105.84 -8.82 52.79
C LYS A 22 -105.61 -7.35 52.43
N LEU A 23 -106.51 -6.78 51.63
CA LEU A 23 -106.65 -5.35 51.31
C LEU A 23 -107.03 -4.52 52.56
N GLY A 24 -106.04 -4.20 53.40
CA GLY A 24 -106.11 -3.11 54.37
C GLY A 24 -105.83 -1.75 53.73
N LYS A 25 -106.36 -0.65 54.29
CA LYS A 25 -106.02 0.72 53.86
C LYS A 25 -104.57 1.06 54.24
N GLN A 26 -103.62 0.67 53.39
CA GLN A 26 -102.21 1.01 53.55
C GLN A 26 -101.89 2.43 53.06
N ILE A 27 -100.78 2.97 53.56
CA ILE A 27 -100.23 4.28 53.20
C ILE A 27 -99.07 4.07 52.23
N CYS A 28 -98.96 4.90 51.19
CA CYS A 28 -97.81 4.87 50.30
C CYS A 28 -96.54 5.37 51.02
N HIS A 29 -95.47 4.58 51.01
CA HIS A 29 -94.20 4.99 51.64
C HIS A 29 -93.47 6.16 50.96
N ILE A 30 -93.93 6.60 49.78
CA ILE A 30 -93.31 7.69 49.00
C ILE A 30 -94.11 9.00 49.14
N CYS A 31 -95.43 8.98 48.94
CA CYS A 31 -96.28 10.18 49.04
C CYS A 31 -97.17 10.28 50.30
N SER A 32 -97.15 9.28 51.18
CA SER A 32 -98.01 9.22 52.39
C SER A 32 -99.53 9.22 52.15
N GLU A 33 -99.99 9.09 50.92
CA GLU A 33 -101.41 8.97 50.58
C GLU A 33 -102.00 7.61 51.00
N LYS A 34 -103.31 7.58 51.30
CA LYS A 34 -104.08 6.37 51.64
C LYS A 34 -104.84 5.86 50.42
N GLY A 35 -104.76 4.56 50.12
CA GLY A 35 -105.46 4.01 48.94
C GLY A 35 -105.22 2.51 48.72
N LYS A 36 -105.48 2.04 47.50
CA LYS A 36 -105.04 0.71 47.06
C LYS A 36 -103.52 0.76 46.81
N MET A 37 -102.77 0.05 47.62
CA MET A 37 -101.30 -0.02 47.53
C MET A 37 -100.86 -1.38 47.01
N GLN A 38 -99.69 -1.42 46.39
CA GLN A 38 -99.01 -2.63 45.93
C GLN A 38 -97.60 -2.66 46.52
N SER A 39 -97.18 -3.82 47.02
CA SER A 39 -95.85 -4.00 47.60
C SER A 39 -94.77 -4.02 46.53
N CYS A 40 -93.70 -3.25 46.75
CA CYS A 40 -92.50 -3.32 45.90
C CYS A 40 -91.80 -4.68 46.07
N ILE A 41 -91.48 -5.38 44.98
CA ILE A 41 -90.79 -6.68 45.00
C ILE A 41 -89.38 -6.64 45.59
N VAL A 42 -88.74 -5.46 45.61
CA VAL A 42 -87.36 -5.29 46.09
C VAL A 42 -87.32 -4.99 47.60
N CYS A 43 -88.17 -4.08 48.09
CA CYS A 43 -88.14 -3.62 49.49
C CYS A 43 -89.38 -3.97 50.32
N ASN A 44 -90.38 -4.63 49.72
CA ASN A 44 -91.68 -4.98 50.31
C ASN A 44 -92.52 -3.81 50.89
N LYS A 45 -92.05 -2.56 50.77
CA LYS A 45 -92.82 -1.37 51.18
C LYS A 45 -94.03 -1.15 50.26
N ALA A 46 -95.12 -0.64 50.83
CA ALA A 46 -96.36 -0.35 50.12
C ALA A 46 -96.26 0.92 49.26
N SER A 47 -96.51 0.83 47.96
CA SER A 47 -96.46 1.96 46.99
C SER A 47 -97.80 2.14 46.27
N CYS A 48 -98.17 3.39 45.96
CA CYS A 48 -99.33 3.66 45.13
C CYS A 48 -99.02 3.41 43.64
N SER A 49 -100.05 3.42 42.80
CA SER A 49 -99.90 3.13 41.37
C SER A 49 -99.05 4.16 40.60
N MET A 50 -98.91 5.37 41.13
CA MET A 50 -98.09 6.46 40.56
C MET A 50 -96.61 6.36 40.95
N HIS A 51 -96.30 5.84 42.14
CA HIS A 51 -94.94 5.68 42.66
C HIS A 51 -94.44 4.23 42.57
N SER A 52 -94.93 3.50 41.57
CA SER A 52 -94.47 2.16 41.23
C SER A 52 -94.73 1.86 39.76
N MET A 53 -93.80 1.16 39.13
CA MET A 53 -93.95 0.65 37.76
C MET A 53 -94.07 -0.87 37.74
N ILE A 54 -94.70 -1.41 36.69
CA ILE A 54 -94.71 -2.85 36.41
C ILE A 54 -93.43 -3.20 35.65
N VAL A 55 -92.71 -4.23 36.11
CA VAL A 55 -91.48 -4.71 35.47
C VAL A 55 -91.74 -6.06 34.82
N GLY A 56 -91.89 -6.07 33.50
CA GLY A 56 -92.11 -7.26 32.69
C GLY A 56 -93.52 -7.37 32.09
N ILE A 57 -93.63 -8.07 30.96
CA ILE A 57 -94.85 -8.12 30.13
C ILE A 57 -95.86 -9.17 30.65
N GLN A 58 -95.39 -10.20 31.38
CA GLN A 58 -96.18 -11.39 31.71
C GLN A 58 -96.45 -11.61 33.22
N ASN A 59 -95.91 -10.78 34.11
CA ASN A 59 -96.20 -10.84 35.54
C ASN A 59 -96.25 -9.42 36.13
N PRO A 60 -97.28 -9.06 36.93
CA PRO A 60 -97.46 -7.71 37.47
C PRO A 60 -96.57 -7.42 38.69
N ASN A 61 -95.31 -7.86 38.65
CA ASN A 61 -94.33 -7.53 39.67
C ASN A 61 -94.02 -6.04 39.61
N ARG A 62 -94.21 -5.33 40.72
CA ARG A 62 -93.97 -3.89 40.80
C ARG A 62 -92.70 -3.56 41.57
N ILE A 63 -91.97 -2.56 41.07
CA ILE A 63 -90.89 -1.89 41.79
C ILE A 63 -91.34 -0.46 42.11
N CYS A 64 -91.02 0.05 43.30
CA CYS A 64 -91.25 1.45 43.65
C CYS A 64 -90.15 2.35 43.09
N ASP A 65 -90.46 3.63 42.90
CA ASP A 65 -89.55 4.59 42.26
C ASP A 65 -88.23 4.77 43.02
N GLU A 66 -88.24 4.61 44.36
CA GLU A 66 -87.05 4.67 45.21
C GLU A 66 -86.07 3.54 44.83
N CYS A 67 -86.54 2.28 44.83
CA CYS A 67 -85.71 1.13 44.45
C CYS A 67 -85.29 1.15 42.97
N PHE A 68 -86.16 1.62 42.07
CA PHE A 68 -85.80 1.76 40.66
C PHE A 68 -84.70 2.81 40.44
N ARG A 69 -84.79 3.95 41.15
CA ARG A 69 -83.79 5.02 41.09
C ARG A 69 -82.45 4.57 41.65
N GLU A 70 -82.44 3.86 42.78
CA GLU A 70 -81.21 3.26 43.32
C GLU A 70 -80.54 2.29 42.35
N GLU A 71 -81.31 1.39 41.74
CA GLU A 71 -80.79 0.41 40.78
C GLU A 71 -80.24 1.11 39.52
N THR A 72 -80.92 2.15 39.04
CA THR A 72 -80.46 3.00 37.94
C THR A 72 -79.15 3.73 38.28
N LEU A 73 -79.01 4.27 39.50
CA LEU A 73 -77.79 4.93 39.94
C LEU A 73 -76.61 3.95 40.06
N LYS A 74 -76.84 2.74 40.57
CA LYS A 74 -75.83 1.66 40.67
C LYS A 74 -75.39 1.16 39.29
N SER A 75 -76.30 1.08 38.33
CA SER A 75 -75.94 0.71 36.95
C SER A 75 -75.18 1.83 36.24
N MET A 76 -75.57 3.10 36.41
CA MET A 76 -74.85 4.26 35.87
C MET A 76 -73.41 4.37 36.41
N SER A 77 -73.17 4.19 37.72
CA SER A 77 -71.81 4.22 38.26
C SER A 77 -70.94 3.08 37.70
N SER A 78 -71.52 1.89 37.49
CA SER A 78 -70.83 0.76 36.85
C SER A 78 -70.46 1.05 35.39
N ILE A 79 -71.36 1.70 34.63
CA ILE A 79 -71.11 2.11 33.23
C ILE A 79 -70.03 3.20 33.17
N ASN A 80 -70.05 4.18 34.06
CA ASN A 80 -69.05 5.25 34.11
C ASN A 80 -67.65 4.71 34.41
N ASN A 81 -67.52 3.77 35.36
CA ASN A 81 -66.25 3.12 35.66
C ASN A 81 -65.70 2.35 34.44
N LEU A 82 -66.57 1.64 33.70
CA LEU A 82 -66.17 0.95 32.47
C LEU A 82 -65.76 1.94 31.37
N HIS A 83 -66.47 3.06 31.22
CA HIS A 83 -66.12 4.12 30.27
C HIS A 83 -64.75 4.74 30.59
N GLU A 84 -64.45 4.99 31.87
CA GLU A 84 -63.15 5.49 32.31
C GLU A 84 -62.03 4.48 32.05
N GLN A 85 -62.25 3.19 32.37
CA GLN A 85 -61.30 2.11 32.06
C GLN A 85 -61.00 2.04 30.55
N LEU A 86 -62.03 2.00 29.71
CA LEU A 86 -61.87 1.97 28.25
C LEU A 86 -61.18 3.24 27.72
N SER A 87 -61.45 4.41 28.29
CA SER A 87 -60.79 5.66 27.89
C SER A 87 -59.29 5.63 28.21
N ASN A 88 -58.92 5.11 29.38
CA ASN A 88 -57.53 4.95 29.79
C ASN A 88 -56.79 3.88 28.94
N GLU A 89 -57.45 2.77 28.62
CA GLU A 89 -56.92 1.76 27.69
C GLU A 89 -56.70 2.34 26.27
N ILE A 90 -57.66 3.09 25.74
CA ILE A 90 -57.52 3.76 24.44
C ILE A 90 -56.34 4.74 24.45
N SER A 91 -56.18 5.55 25.51
CA SER A 91 -55.05 6.50 25.61
C SER A 91 -53.71 5.78 25.66
N THR A 92 -53.56 4.77 26.52
CA THR A 92 -52.30 4.01 26.65
C THR A 92 -51.95 3.24 25.38
N LEU A 93 -52.94 2.71 24.65
CA LEU A 93 -52.73 2.11 23.33
C LEU A 93 -52.32 3.15 22.27
N ALA A 94 -52.89 4.36 22.29
CA ALA A 94 -52.51 5.44 21.39
C ALA A 94 -51.06 5.90 21.62
N ASP A 95 -50.65 6.07 22.88
CA ASP A 95 -49.26 6.41 23.24
C ASP A 95 -48.27 5.31 22.84
N LYS A 96 -48.61 4.05 23.13
CA LYS A 96 -47.82 2.89 22.71
C LYS A 96 -47.68 2.81 21.19
N ARG A 97 -48.76 3.07 20.44
CA ARG A 97 -48.72 3.16 18.97
C ARG A 97 -47.77 4.26 18.52
N ASN A 98 -47.89 5.48 19.07
CA ASN A 98 -47.06 6.62 18.70
C ASN A 98 -45.57 6.37 18.98
N SER A 99 -45.22 5.80 20.14
CA SER A 99 -43.86 5.40 20.51
C SER A 99 -43.28 4.33 19.56
N ASN A 100 -44.09 3.32 19.24
CA ASN A 100 -43.71 2.27 18.28
C ASN A 100 -43.48 2.85 16.88
N THR A 101 -44.35 3.76 16.40
CA THR A 101 -44.18 4.43 15.09
C THR A 101 -42.90 5.28 15.05
N GLN A 102 -42.58 6.04 16.10
CA GLN A 102 -41.32 6.79 16.16
C GLN A 102 -40.09 5.85 16.12
N THR A 103 -40.14 4.74 16.84
CA THR A 103 -39.07 3.74 16.88
C THR A 103 -38.90 3.05 15.52
N LEU A 104 -40.00 2.67 14.87
CA LEU A 104 -40.02 2.10 13.53
C LEU A 104 -39.37 3.06 12.52
N ASN A 105 -39.80 4.33 12.50
CA ASN A 105 -39.26 5.34 11.59
C ASN A 105 -37.74 5.55 11.78
N LYS A 106 -37.25 5.58 13.04
CA LYS A 106 -35.81 5.66 13.34
C LYS A 106 -35.06 4.44 12.79
N SER A 107 -35.58 3.23 12.99
CA SER A 107 -34.98 1.99 12.48
C SER A 107 -35.00 1.90 10.95
N SER A 108 -36.11 2.27 10.30
CA SER A 108 -36.21 2.34 8.83
C SER A 108 -35.24 3.35 8.23
N GLY A 109 -35.02 4.50 8.89
CA GLY A 109 -33.99 5.46 8.49
C GLY A 109 -32.58 4.87 8.56
N LYS A 110 -32.23 4.19 9.65
CA LYS A 110 -30.94 3.48 9.78
C LYS A 110 -30.75 2.41 8.70
N ILE A 111 -31.78 1.62 8.41
CA ILE A 111 -31.73 0.58 7.36
C ILE A 111 -31.42 1.20 5.99
N ARG A 112 -32.11 2.29 5.60
CA ARG A 112 -31.85 2.98 4.32
C ARG A 112 -30.42 3.53 4.23
N ASN A 113 -29.91 4.10 5.31
CA ASN A 113 -28.53 4.61 5.35
C ASN A 113 -27.52 3.47 5.21
N LEU A 114 -27.70 2.36 5.93
CA LEU A 114 -26.82 1.19 5.85
C LEU A 114 -26.88 0.52 4.46
N GLN A 115 -28.05 0.46 3.83
CA GLN A 115 -28.19 -0.03 2.44
C GLN A 115 -27.40 0.84 1.47
N LYS A 116 -27.47 2.17 1.61
CA LYS A 116 -26.69 3.09 0.78
C LYS A 116 -25.18 2.95 1.02
N GLU A 117 -24.74 2.92 2.29
CA GLU A 117 -23.32 2.72 2.62
C GLU A 117 -22.76 1.39 2.10
N LEU A 118 -23.58 0.33 2.10
CA LEU A 118 -23.22 -0.96 1.53
C LEU A 118 -23.02 -0.84 0.01
N GLN A 119 -23.99 -0.27 -0.70
CA GLN A 119 -23.94 -0.08 -2.15
C GLN A 119 -22.76 0.81 -2.59
N ASP A 120 -22.51 1.91 -1.87
CA ASP A 120 -21.37 2.81 -2.12
C ASP A 120 -20.02 2.08 -1.92
N LYS A 121 -19.92 1.22 -0.88
CA LYS A 121 -18.72 0.39 -0.62
C LYS A 121 -18.55 -0.73 -1.65
N GLU A 122 -19.62 -1.41 -2.06
CA GLU A 122 -19.59 -2.44 -3.10
C GLU A 122 -19.06 -1.86 -4.42
N ALA A 123 -19.59 -0.71 -4.86
CA ALA A 123 -19.11 -0.01 -6.05
C ALA A 123 -17.63 0.40 -5.93
N TYR A 124 -17.19 0.90 -4.77
CA TYR A 124 -15.79 1.26 -4.51
C TYR A 124 -14.86 0.04 -4.60
N TYR A 125 -15.21 -1.07 -3.94
CA TYR A 125 -14.38 -2.28 -3.95
C TYR A 125 -14.37 -2.98 -5.30
N GLN A 126 -15.50 -3.00 -6.03
CA GLN A 126 -15.57 -3.51 -7.40
C GLN A 126 -14.60 -2.78 -8.32
N LYS A 127 -14.64 -1.43 -8.33
CA LYS A 127 -13.68 -0.62 -9.10
C LYS A 127 -12.23 -0.90 -8.69
N LYS A 128 -11.95 -1.02 -7.39
CA LYS A 128 -10.61 -1.32 -6.88
C LYS A 128 -10.11 -2.71 -7.32
N ILE A 129 -10.99 -3.70 -7.46
CA ILE A 129 -10.68 -5.02 -8.00
C ILE A 129 -10.34 -4.93 -9.50
N GLU A 130 -11.09 -4.14 -10.26
CA GLU A 130 -10.83 -3.91 -11.70
C GLU A 130 -9.49 -3.20 -11.93
N ASP A 131 -9.19 -2.13 -11.19
CA ASP A 131 -7.90 -1.43 -11.22
C ASP A 131 -6.72 -2.36 -10.89
N LEU A 132 -6.89 -3.27 -9.92
CA LEU A 132 -5.86 -4.24 -9.55
C LEU A 132 -5.68 -5.34 -10.60
N LYS A 133 -6.77 -5.83 -11.23
CA LYS A 133 -6.69 -6.77 -12.35
C LYS A 133 -5.93 -6.17 -13.52
N ALA A 134 -6.24 -4.94 -13.92
CA ALA A 134 -5.54 -4.23 -15.00
C ALA A 134 -4.04 -4.05 -14.72
N LYS A 135 -3.66 -3.76 -13.46
CA LYS A 135 -2.25 -3.68 -13.03
C LYS A 135 -1.54 -5.03 -13.07
N ILE A 136 -2.20 -6.11 -12.67
CA ILE A 136 -1.66 -7.47 -12.76
C ILE A 136 -1.42 -7.86 -14.22
N GLU A 137 -2.37 -7.57 -15.10
CA GLU A 137 -2.28 -7.90 -16.52
C GLU A 137 -1.18 -7.09 -17.24
N SER A 138 -1.08 -5.79 -16.96
CA SER A 138 0.03 -4.94 -17.45
C SER A 138 1.39 -5.44 -16.96
N THR A 139 1.50 -5.86 -15.69
CA THR A 139 2.74 -6.42 -15.14
C THR A 139 3.08 -7.76 -15.82
N LYS A 140 2.11 -8.66 -15.99
CA LYS A 140 2.32 -9.94 -16.70
C LYS A 140 2.79 -9.73 -18.14
N ALA A 141 2.22 -8.76 -18.86
CA ALA A 141 2.64 -8.44 -20.22
C ALA A 141 4.11 -7.97 -20.28
N LYS A 142 4.52 -7.10 -19.34
CA LYS A 142 5.93 -6.66 -19.20
C LYS A 142 6.85 -7.82 -18.89
N THR A 143 6.57 -8.61 -17.85
CA THR A 143 7.38 -9.78 -17.49
C THR A 143 7.48 -10.81 -18.63
N SER A 144 6.43 -10.99 -19.44
CA SER A 144 6.48 -11.83 -20.63
C SER A 144 7.39 -11.26 -21.73
N SER A 145 7.46 -9.94 -21.88
CA SER A 145 8.40 -9.26 -22.77
C SER A 145 9.85 -9.41 -22.27
N ASP A 146 10.09 -9.19 -20.98
CA ASP A 146 11.42 -9.28 -20.37
C ASP A 146 11.98 -10.72 -20.47
N LEU A 147 11.13 -11.72 -20.22
CA LEU A 147 11.47 -13.15 -20.38
C LEU A 147 11.78 -13.54 -21.83
N LYS A 148 11.27 -12.82 -22.83
CA LYS A 148 11.60 -13.03 -24.25
C LYS A 148 12.92 -12.38 -24.65
N ALA A 149 13.31 -11.28 -24.01
CA ALA A 149 14.59 -10.61 -24.26
C ALA A 149 15.78 -11.33 -23.57
N LEU A 150 15.54 -12.00 -22.43
CA LEU A 150 16.59 -12.67 -21.64
C LEU A 150 17.50 -13.63 -22.45
N PRO A 151 16.98 -14.50 -23.35
CA PRO A 151 17.81 -15.41 -24.14
C PRO A 151 18.68 -14.70 -25.18
N GLU A 152 18.22 -13.57 -25.72
CA GLU A 152 19.00 -12.77 -26.67
C GLU A 152 20.19 -12.12 -25.97
N ILE A 153 19.96 -11.53 -24.79
CA ILE A 153 21.01 -10.98 -23.92
C ILE A 153 22.03 -12.07 -23.52
N GLN A 154 21.57 -13.26 -23.12
CA GLN A 154 22.46 -14.39 -22.80
C GLN A 154 23.33 -14.81 -23.99
N LYS A 155 22.76 -14.87 -25.19
CA LYS A 155 23.48 -15.19 -26.43
C LYS A 155 24.52 -14.13 -26.78
N GLU A 156 24.18 -12.86 -26.61
CA GLU A 156 25.09 -11.74 -26.86
C GLU A 156 26.26 -11.73 -25.84
N THR A 157 25.99 -11.97 -24.56
CA THR A 157 27.03 -12.13 -23.52
C THR A 157 28.03 -13.24 -23.88
N LEU A 158 27.56 -14.44 -24.25
CA LEU A 158 28.43 -15.55 -24.67
C LEU A 158 29.29 -15.21 -25.90
N ASN A 159 28.73 -14.44 -26.85
CA ASN A 159 29.48 -13.97 -28.02
C ASN A 159 30.57 -12.94 -27.61
N ILE A 160 30.26 -12.01 -26.70
CA ILE A 160 31.23 -11.04 -26.16
C ILE A 160 32.35 -11.76 -25.39
N GLU A 161 32.03 -12.76 -24.57
CA GLU A 161 33.02 -13.59 -23.87
C GLU A 161 33.96 -14.30 -24.85
N MET A 162 33.41 -14.94 -25.88
CA MET A 162 34.20 -15.60 -26.93
C MET A 162 35.11 -14.61 -27.68
N GLN A 163 34.61 -13.44 -28.06
CA GLN A 163 35.42 -12.39 -28.70
C GLN A 163 36.51 -11.84 -27.78
N THR A 164 36.20 -11.67 -26.49
CA THR A 164 37.15 -11.25 -25.47
C THR A 164 38.30 -12.25 -25.35
N GLU A 165 37.99 -13.55 -25.31
CA GLU A 165 39.00 -14.61 -25.19
C GLU A 165 39.86 -14.76 -26.45
N MET A 166 39.27 -14.64 -27.65
CA MET A 166 40.05 -14.53 -28.90
C MET A 166 40.98 -13.31 -28.92
N THR A 167 40.52 -12.17 -28.39
CA THR A 167 41.29 -10.93 -28.36
C THR A 167 42.46 -11.03 -27.37
N LYS A 168 42.25 -11.64 -26.19
CA LYS A 168 43.34 -11.96 -25.24
C LYS A 168 44.42 -12.84 -25.89
N LYS A 169 44.02 -13.90 -26.62
CA LYS A 169 44.98 -14.79 -27.32
C LYS A 169 45.84 -14.01 -28.32
N LYS A 170 45.21 -13.23 -29.22
CA LYS A 170 45.92 -12.35 -30.17
C LYS A 170 46.84 -11.35 -29.47
N LEU A 171 46.39 -10.75 -28.36
CA LEU A 171 47.22 -9.83 -27.57
C LEU A 171 48.44 -10.55 -26.98
N SER A 172 48.30 -11.79 -26.52
CA SER A 172 49.42 -12.58 -26.01
C SER A 172 50.44 -12.95 -27.10
N GLU A 173 49.97 -13.33 -28.29
CA GLU A 173 50.81 -13.59 -29.48
C GLU A 173 51.59 -12.33 -29.90
N VAL A 174 50.92 -11.18 -29.99
CA VAL A 174 51.56 -9.89 -30.31
C VAL A 174 52.58 -9.50 -29.24
N ASN A 175 52.31 -9.75 -27.96
CA ASN A 175 53.25 -9.45 -26.88
C ASN A 175 54.49 -10.36 -26.92
N VAL A 176 54.34 -11.65 -27.25
CA VAL A 176 55.49 -12.55 -27.49
C VAL A 176 56.32 -12.05 -28.67
N ASN A 177 55.68 -11.74 -29.80
CA ASN A 177 56.38 -11.21 -30.98
C ASN A 177 57.11 -9.89 -30.69
N LEU A 178 56.54 -9.01 -29.87
CA LEU A 178 57.17 -7.76 -29.42
C LEU A 178 58.40 -8.01 -28.55
N ILE A 179 58.38 -9.02 -27.68
CA ILE A 179 59.53 -9.40 -26.85
C ILE A 179 60.65 -9.97 -27.73
N THR A 180 60.32 -10.87 -28.67
CA THR A 180 61.29 -11.43 -29.62
C THR A 180 61.94 -10.34 -30.48
N ALA A 181 61.14 -9.47 -31.12
CA ALA A 181 61.66 -8.39 -31.95
C ALA A 181 62.54 -7.39 -31.16
N LYS A 182 62.24 -7.13 -29.88
CA LYS A 182 63.11 -6.33 -29.01
C LYS A 182 64.47 -7.00 -28.77
N ALA A 183 64.48 -8.31 -28.54
CA ALA A 183 65.73 -9.07 -28.35
C ALA A 183 66.57 -9.11 -29.63
N GLU A 184 65.95 -9.32 -30.79
CA GLU A 184 66.61 -9.25 -32.11
C GLU A 184 67.24 -7.88 -32.36
N VAL A 185 66.52 -6.79 -32.09
CA VAL A 185 67.06 -5.42 -32.18
C VAL A 185 68.25 -5.21 -31.23
N GLU A 186 68.20 -5.75 -30.01
CA GLU A 186 69.33 -5.63 -29.07
C GLU A 186 70.58 -6.38 -29.56
N ILE A 187 70.41 -7.54 -30.22
CA ILE A 187 71.49 -8.30 -30.86
C ILE A 187 72.08 -7.48 -32.02
N MET A 188 71.23 -7.01 -32.95
CA MET A 188 71.67 -6.20 -34.10
C MET A 188 72.38 -4.91 -33.69
N VAL A 189 71.98 -4.28 -32.57
CA VAL A 189 72.68 -3.11 -32.00
C VAL A 189 74.08 -3.49 -31.53
N LYS A 190 74.25 -4.62 -30.82
CA LYS A 190 75.58 -5.10 -30.38
C LYS A 190 76.49 -5.45 -31.56
N GLU A 191 75.95 -6.15 -32.57
CA GLU A 191 76.67 -6.47 -33.81
C GLU A 191 77.10 -5.21 -34.56
N ARG A 192 76.18 -4.23 -34.74
CA ARG A 192 76.50 -2.92 -35.33
C ARG A 192 77.63 -2.24 -34.56
N THR A 193 77.60 -2.25 -33.23
CA THR A 193 78.65 -1.63 -32.39
C THR A 193 80.01 -2.32 -32.57
N SER A 194 80.07 -3.66 -32.63
CA SER A 194 81.31 -4.41 -32.92
C SER A 194 81.88 -4.06 -34.30
N LEU A 195 81.04 -4.17 -35.35
CA LEU A 195 81.45 -3.87 -36.72
C LEU A 195 81.91 -2.42 -36.90
N PHE A 196 81.32 -1.47 -36.15
CA PHE A 196 81.74 -0.08 -36.17
C PHE A 196 83.10 0.13 -35.48
N ALA A 197 83.39 -0.61 -34.40
CA ALA A 197 84.72 -0.62 -33.78
C ALA A 197 85.77 -1.21 -34.73
N GLU A 198 85.51 -2.37 -35.32
CA GLU A 198 86.38 -3.01 -36.32
C GLU A 198 86.64 -2.11 -37.53
N LEU A 199 85.59 -1.44 -38.05
CA LEU A 199 85.72 -0.49 -39.16
C LEU A 199 86.60 0.71 -38.79
N ASN A 200 86.51 1.22 -37.56
CA ASN A 200 87.38 2.29 -37.08
C ASN A 200 88.83 1.83 -36.97
N GLU A 201 89.10 0.64 -36.41
CA GLU A 201 90.45 0.06 -36.35
C GLU A 201 91.07 -0.11 -37.74
N VAL A 202 90.31 -0.64 -38.70
CA VAL A 202 90.76 -0.79 -40.10
C VAL A 202 90.99 0.59 -40.74
N THR A 203 90.11 1.56 -40.49
CA THR A 203 90.25 2.94 -41.01
C THR A 203 91.52 3.60 -40.48
N ASP A 204 91.81 3.48 -39.19
CA ASP A 204 93.01 4.04 -38.58
C ASP A 204 94.29 3.28 -38.97
N PHE A 205 94.22 1.97 -39.18
CA PHE A 205 95.30 1.19 -39.79
C PHE A 205 95.60 1.67 -41.22
N VAL A 206 94.57 1.86 -42.06
CA VAL A 206 94.73 2.36 -43.43
C VAL A 206 95.35 3.75 -43.42
N ARG A 207 94.80 4.69 -42.64
CA ARG A 207 95.31 6.07 -42.50
C ARG A 207 96.77 6.09 -42.03
N SER A 208 97.14 5.26 -41.07
CA SER A 208 98.48 5.28 -40.46
C SER A 208 99.56 4.52 -41.25
N GLN A 209 99.20 3.45 -41.97
CA GLN A 209 100.18 2.55 -42.61
C GLN A 209 100.24 2.63 -44.14
N VAL A 210 99.13 2.88 -44.83
CA VAL A 210 99.09 2.77 -46.31
C VAL A 210 99.91 3.87 -47.00
N PRO A 211 99.79 5.17 -46.65
CA PRO A 211 100.61 6.22 -47.26
C PRO A 211 102.11 5.98 -47.10
N VAL A 212 102.53 5.49 -45.93
CA VAL A 212 103.93 5.14 -45.67
C VAL A 212 104.37 3.94 -46.51
N LYS A 213 103.59 2.85 -46.53
CA LYS A 213 103.93 1.63 -47.29
C LYS A 213 104.10 1.89 -48.79
N LEU A 214 103.29 2.77 -49.40
CA LEU A 214 103.40 3.14 -50.81
C LEU A 214 104.78 3.76 -51.15
N LEU A 215 105.33 4.56 -50.24
CA LEU A 215 106.64 5.19 -50.43
C LEU A 215 107.81 4.19 -50.39
N LYS A 216 107.64 3.01 -49.78
CA LYS A 216 108.71 2.00 -49.60
C LYS A 216 109.36 1.54 -50.91
N GLN A 217 108.63 1.59 -52.03
CA GLN A 217 109.13 1.19 -53.35
C GLN A 217 109.87 2.34 -54.08
N ILE A 218 109.76 3.57 -53.58
CA ILE A 218 110.24 4.80 -54.24
C ILE A 218 111.49 5.35 -53.56
N ILE A 219 111.62 5.17 -52.23
CA ILE A 219 112.73 5.71 -51.43
C ILE A 219 113.58 4.60 -50.81
N CYS A 220 114.88 4.85 -50.63
CA CYS A 220 115.80 3.89 -50.03
C CYS A 220 115.47 3.63 -48.55
N ASN A 221 115.89 2.46 -48.04
CA ASN A 221 115.53 1.98 -46.71
C ASN A 221 115.82 2.96 -45.55
N PRO A 222 116.94 3.72 -45.52
CA PRO A 222 117.18 4.73 -44.48
C PRO A 222 116.15 5.88 -44.52
N CYS A 223 115.88 6.44 -45.70
CA CYS A 223 114.88 7.50 -45.88
C CYS A 223 113.46 7.01 -45.55
N TYR A 224 113.15 5.74 -45.86
CA TYR A 224 111.88 5.12 -45.48
C TYR A 224 111.64 5.11 -43.97
N GLN A 225 112.65 4.80 -43.15
CA GLN A 225 112.48 4.84 -41.70
C GLN A 225 112.26 6.27 -41.18
N GLN A 226 112.99 7.27 -41.72
CA GLN A 226 112.79 8.67 -41.35
C GLN A 226 111.36 9.17 -41.67
N VAL A 227 110.88 8.92 -42.89
CA VAL A 227 109.51 9.27 -43.31
C VAL A 227 108.47 8.55 -42.46
N ARG A 228 108.68 7.26 -42.17
CA ARG A 228 107.80 6.47 -41.29
C ARG A 228 107.70 7.06 -39.89
N HIS A 229 108.83 7.47 -39.28
CA HIS A 229 108.84 8.10 -37.96
C HIS A 229 108.15 9.47 -37.97
N ALA A 230 108.43 10.33 -38.96
CA ALA A 230 107.79 11.64 -39.08
C ALA A 230 106.28 11.54 -39.33
N PHE A 231 105.83 10.62 -40.19
CA PHE A 231 104.41 10.41 -40.50
C PHE A 231 103.63 9.96 -39.26
N VAL A 232 104.15 9.00 -38.49
CA VAL A 232 103.51 8.55 -37.24
C VAL A 232 103.44 9.67 -36.21
N GLN A 233 104.41 10.59 -36.16
CA GLN A 233 104.37 11.75 -35.26
C GLN A 233 103.36 12.82 -35.70
N MET A 234 103.30 13.15 -37.00
CA MET A 234 102.38 14.18 -37.51
C MET A 234 100.91 13.74 -37.47
N PHE A 235 100.61 12.49 -37.86
CA PHE A 235 99.22 12.07 -38.11
C PHE A 235 98.55 11.33 -36.95
N ARG A 236 99.26 10.95 -35.87
CA ARG A 236 98.64 10.34 -34.67
C ARG A 236 97.71 11.28 -33.88
N LEU A 237 97.84 12.59 -34.05
CA LEU A 237 97.14 13.60 -33.26
C LEU A 237 96.09 14.39 -34.07
N ILE A 238 95.89 14.06 -35.36
CA ILE A 238 95.01 14.81 -36.24
C ILE A 238 93.63 14.13 -36.31
N VAL A 239 92.71 14.71 -35.51
CA VAL A 239 91.24 14.61 -35.48
C VAL A 239 90.67 13.88 -34.25
N PRO A 240 89.97 14.60 -33.34
CA PRO A 240 89.09 13.96 -32.37
C PRO A 240 87.88 13.36 -33.10
N ILE A 241 87.56 12.09 -32.78
CA ILE A 241 86.31 11.47 -33.22
C ILE A 241 85.17 12.32 -32.64
N LYS A 242 84.35 12.92 -33.51
CA LYS A 242 83.11 13.55 -33.08
C LYS A 242 82.17 12.45 -32.61
N ASP A 243 81.91 12.41 -31.31
CA ASP A 243 80.84 11.59 -30.74
C ASP A 243 79.53 11.78 -31.52
N GLU A 244 78.80 10.68 -31.65
CA GLU A 244 77.55 10.62 -32.41
C GLU A 244 76.47 11.60 -31.90
N VAL A 245 75.45 11.77 -32.74
CA VAL A 245 74.18 12.39 -32.41
C VAL A 245 73.63 11.83 -31.09
N LYS A 246 73.75 12.59 -30.00
CA LYS A 246 73.02 12.31 -28.77
C LYS A 246 71.53 12.32 -29.04
N ALA A 247 70.84 11.25 -28.64
CA ALA A 247 69.41 11.30 -28.44
C ALA A 247 69.07 12.48 -27.52
N ALA A 248 68.07 13.27 -27.91
CA ALA A 248 67.73 14.49 -27.19
C ALA A 248 67.23 14.17 -25.77
N ASN A 249 67.90 14.75 -24.77
CA ASN A 249 67.32 14.89 -23.44
C ASN A 249 67.38 16.37 -23.04
N ILE A 250 66.24 16.94 -22.67
CA ILE A 250 66.02 18.38 -22.60
C ILE A 250 66.52 18.95 -21.27
N LYS A 251 67.09 20.16 -21.34
CA LYS A 251 67.72 20.89 -20.23
C LYS A 251 66.71 21.38 -19.19
N SER A 252 67.19 21.56 -17.97
CA SER A 252 67.21 22.90 -17.36
C SER A 252 68.45 23.09 -16.47
N ALA A 253 68.95 24.33 -16.44
CA ALA A 253 70.10 24.82 -15.66
C ALA A 253 69.56 25.96 -14.73
N PRO A 254 70.33 26.77 -13.94
CA PRO A 254 71.78 27.07 -14.03
C PRO A 254 72.56 27.10 -12.67
N ASN A 255 73.89 27.35 -12.73
CA ASN A 255 74.65 28.50 -12.16
C ASN A 255 75.75 28.01 -11.15
N ARG A 256 76.87 28.68 -10.80
CA ARG A 256 77.51 30.01 -11.11
C ARG A 256 79.05 29.87 -11.26
N LYS A 257 79.66 30.76 -12.08
CA LYS A 257 80.99 31.44 -11.98
C LYS A 257 82.22 30.77 -11.30
N GLY A 258 83.33 30.73 -12.03
CA GLY A 258 84.72 30.67 -11.52
C GLY A 258 85.72 31.12 -12.61
N VAL A 259 86.67 32.00 -12.30
CA VAL A 259 87.55 32.68 -13.28
C VAL A 259 88.92 32.00 -13.39
N CYS A 260 89.48 31.99 -14.60
CA CYS A 260 90.84 31.50 -14.88
C CYS A 260 91.90 32.54 -14.51
N THR A 261 92.97 32.11 -13.84
CA THR A 261 94.21 32.90 -13.65
C THR A 261 95.31 32.37 -14.55
N ASN A 262 95.66 33.17 -15.56
CA ASN A 262 96.76 32.96 -16.49
C ASN A 262 98.16 33.00 -15.81
N CYS A 263 99.15 32.51 -16.57
CA CYS A 263 100.61 32.84 -16.55
C CYS A 263 101.61 31.76 -16.06
N THR A 264 102.04 30.94 -17.04
CA THR A 264 103.43 30.61 -17.47
C THR A 264 104.69 30.96 -16.66
N THR A 265 105.73 30.15 -16.90
CA THR A 265 107.19 30.26 -16.57
C THR A 265 107.57 30.09 -15.10
N PHE A 266 108.61 29.32 -14.73
CA PHE A 266 109.59 28.52 -15.50
C PHE A 266 109.36 27.00 -15.36
#